data_AF-A0A367FW02-F1
#
_entry.id   AF-A0A367FW02-F1
#
_cell.length_a   1.000
_cell.length_b   1.000
_cell.length_c   1.000
_cell.angle_alpha   90.00
_cell.angle_beta   90.00
_cell.angle_gamma   90.00
#
_symmetry.space_group_name_H-M   'P 1'
#
loop_
_entity.id
_entity.type
_entity.pdbx_description
1 polymer ?
#
loop_
_entity_poly.entity_id
_entity_poly.type
_entity_poly.pdbx_seq_one_letter_code
_entity_poly.pdbx_strand_id
1 'polypeptide(L)'
;MEKASTEVTELIQSYYKAFGEKDIATLKTIEDGFTPADESQINSRDYIDGYEVQNVYAKKGLTDDSYVVYVVFNYICTGIETPVPALSQFYVETGSDGNLKIKGGADDDADISAYVKKLESEKDVQELITKVKTDYEAAQESDPSLAEFLQGLGEDASASADAGTMLTVTEDCNVRASADSEGEVIGGFSAGTEVEKKGQEGDWIQVDYDGQTGYVYSGLLE
;
A
#
# COMPACT_ATOMS: atom_id res chain seq x y z
N MET A 1 18.36 4.35 8.51
CA MET A 1 18.40 4.52 7.04
C MET A 1 19.15 5.78 6.66
N GLU A 2 19.83 5.74 5.51
CA GLU A 2 20.57 6.88 4.95
C GLU A 2 19.64 7.82 4.18
N LYS A 3 19.90 9.13 4.28
CA LYS A 3 19.16 10.15 3.52
C LYS A 3 19.43 9.99 2.03
N ALA A 4 18.39 10.18 1.22
CA ALA A 4 18.55 10.21 -0.22
C ALA A 4 19.44 11.38 -0.66
N SER A 5 20.01 11.26 -1.86
CA SER A 5 20.70 12.38 -2.51
C SER A 5 19.74 13.55 -2.76
N THR A 6 20.30 14.74 -3.01
CA THR A 6 19.50 15.92 -3.37
C THR A 6 18.65 15.66 -4.62
N GLU A 7 19.22 15.03 -5.64
CA GLU A 7 18.53 14.75 -6.90
C GLU A 7 17.33 13.80 -6.72
N VAL A 8 17.52 12.70 -5.99
CA VAL A 8 16.41 11.78 -5.65
C VAL A 8 15.36 12.50 -4.81
N THR A 9 15.78 13.34 -3.86
CA THR A 9 14.86 14.10 -3.01
C THR A 9 14.02 15.09 -3.83
N GLU A 10 14.62 15.80 -4.78
CA GLU A 10 13.94 16.75 -5.66
C GLU A 10 12.95 16.04 -6.60
N LEU A 11 13.33 14.87 -7.14
CA LEU A 11 12.42 14.03 -7.94
C LEU A 11 11.17 13.65 -7.14
N ILE A 12 11.34 13.14 -5.91
CA ILE A 12 10.23 12.74 -5.03
C ILE A 12 9.37 13.94 -4.64
N GLN A 13 9.97 15.09 -4.32
CA GLN A 13 9.23 16.31 -4.01
C GLN A 13 8.40 16.79 -5.22
N SER A 14 8.98 16.73 -6.43
CA SER A 14 8.26 17.03 -7.66
C SER A 14 7.10 16.06 -7.89
N TYR A 15 7.30 14.77 -7.62
CA TYR A 15 6.26 13.75 -7.69
C TYR A 15 5.09 14.07 -6.77
N TYR A 16 5.32 14.23 -5.47
CA TYR A 16 4.22 14.47 -4.52
C TYR A 16 3.50 15.79 -4.76
N LYS A 17 4.22 16.83 -5.22
CA LYS A 17 3.59 18.07 -5.65
C LYS A 17 2.66 17.84 -6.84
N ALA A 18 3.16 17.20 -7.90
CA ALA A 18 2.36 16.91 -9.09
C ALA A 18 1.18 15.97 -8.78
N PHE A 19 1.39 14.99 -7.91
CA PHE A 19 0.37 14.04 -7.45
C PHE A 19 -0.78 14.74 -6.71
N GLY A 20 -0.47 15.67 -5.80
CA GLY A 20 -1.47 16.48 -5.10
C GLY A 20 -2.17 17.50 -6.00
N GLU A 21 -1.45 18.13 -6.93
CA GLU A 21 -2.02 19.09 -7.89
C GLU A 21 -2.75 18.41 -9.06
N LYS A 22 -2.76 17.07 -9.11
CA LYS A 22 -3.24 16.26 -10.25
C LYS A 22 -2.59 16.69 -11.58
N ASP A 23 -1.32 17.10 -11.55
CA ASP A 23 -0.53 17.49 -12.73
C ASP A 23 -0.01 16.25 -13.47
N ILE A 24 -0.90 15.68 -14.28
CA ILE A 24 -0.62 14.48 -15.09
C ILE A 24 0.54 14.70 -16.07
N ALA A 25 0.75 15.92 -16.56
CA ALA A 25 1.81 16.20 -17.54
C ALA A 25 3.19 16.08 -16.87
N THR A 26 3.34 16.62 -15.67
CA THR A 26 4.56 16.45 -14.88
C THR A 26 4.76 14.99 -14.49
N LEU A 27 3.72 14.30 -14.01
CA LEU A 27 3.81 12.88 -13.62
C LEU A 27 4.31 11.99 -14.76
N LYS A 28 3.76 12.14 -15.98
CA LYS A 28 4.23 11.41 -17.18
C LYS A 28 5.68 11.71 -17.58
N THR A 29 6.27 12.78 -17.07
CA THR A 29 7.66 13.16 -17.36
C THR A 29 8.63 12.51 -16.39
N ILE A 30 8.22 12.40 -15.11
CA ILE A 30 9.07 11.95 -14.00
C ILE A 30 8.86 10.47 -13.63
N GLU A 31 7.78 9.86 -14.10
CA GLU A 31 7.48 8.44 -13.95
C GLU A 31 7.55 7.75 -15.32
N ASP A 32 8.44 6.76 -15.44
CA ASP A 32 8.47 5.86 -16.59
C ASP A 32 7.41 4.79 -16.45
N GLY A 33 6.72 4.44 -17.53
CA GLY A 33 5.63 3.46 -17.49
C GLY A 33 4.28 3.99 -16.99
N PHE A 34 4.11 5.31 -16.80
CA PHE A 34 2.83 5.91 -16.38
C PHE A 34 1.67 5.53 -17.32
N THR A 35 0.62 4.93 -16.76
CA THR A 35 -0.51 4.35 -17.51
C THR A 35 -1.79 5.20 -17.42
N PRO A 36 -2.78 4.96 -18.30
CA PRO A 36 -4.12 5.54 -18.14
C PRO A 36 -4.84 5.10 -16.86
N ALA A 37 -4.49 3.95 -16.28
CA ALA A 37 -5.06 3.50 -15.01
C ALA A 37 -4.58 4.38 -13.86
N ASP A 38 -3.29 4.72 -13.84
CA ASP A 38 -2.69 5.64 -12.86
C ASP A 38 -3.36 7.02 -12.95
N GLU A 39 -3.54 7.53 -14.18
CA GLU A 39 -4.27 8.78 -14.42
C GLU A 39 -5.69 8.75 -13.84
N SER A 40 -6.42 7.64 -14.05
CA SER A 40 -7.78 7.49 -13.54
C SER A 40 -7.81 7.44 -12.02
N GLN A 41 -6.87 6.73 -11.39
CA GLN A 41 -6.76 6.63 -9.93
C GLN A 41 -6.40 7.97 -9.29
N ILE A 42 -5.54 8.78 -9.91
CA ILE A 42 -5.19 10.10 -9.41
C ILE A 42 -6.39 11.04 -9.48
N ASN A 43 -7.11 11.01 -10.60
CA ASN A 43 -8.27 11.87 -10.78
C ASN A 43 -9.42 11.53 -9.83
N SER A 44 -9.60 10.28 -9.43
CA SER A 44 -10.67 9.86 -8.51
C SER A 44 -10.43 10.20 -7.03
N ARG A 45 -9.21 10.64 -6.66
CA ARG A 45 -8.85 10.99 -5.28
C ARG A 45 -9.29 12.42 -4.94
N ASP A 46 -10.59 12.63 -4.85
CA ASP A 46 -11.18 13.93 -4.47
C ASP A 46 -11.18 14.18 -2.95
N TYR A 47 -10.77 13.19 -2.18
CA TYR A 47 -10.72 13.23 -0.72
C TYR A 47 -9.33 13.64 -0.16
N ILE A 48 -8.41 14.05 -1.04
CA ILE A 48 -7.04 14.43 -0.69
C ILE A 48 -6.79 15.87 -1.13
N ASP A 49 -6.44 16.72 -0.17
CA ASP A 49 -6.09 18.13 -0.39
C ASP A 49 -4.62 18.32 -0.74
N GLY A 50 -3.76 17.36 -0.39
CA GLY A 50 -2.34 17.40 -0.76
C GLY A 50 -1.46 16.44 0.03
N TYR A 51 -0.15 16.61 -0.15
CA TYR A 51 0.90 15.79 0.42
C TYR A 51 2.03 16.64 0.98
N GLU A 52 2.59 16.23 2.11
CA GLU A 52 3.72 16.89 2.77
C GLU A 52 4.87 15.90 2.97
N VAL A 53 5.89 15.97 2.12
CA VAL A 53 7.08 15.12 2.21
C VAL A 53 7.92 15.52 3.43
N GLN A 54 8.13 14.58 4.36
CA GLN A 54 8.93 14.80 5.57
C GLN A 54 10.37 14.35 5.37
N ASN A 55 10.56 13.08 5.01
CA ASN A 55 11.89 12.48 4.92
C ASN A 55 11.97 11.55 3.72
N VAL A 56 13.02 11.73 2.91
CA VAL A 56 13.36 10.83 1.81
C VAL A 56 14.64 10.08 2.17
N TYR A 57 14.57 8.76 2.07
CA TYR A 57 15.69 7.87 2.30
C TYR A 57 15.91 7.01 1.05
N ALA A 58 17.14 6.60 0.80
CA ALA A 58 17.45 5.75 -0.33
C ALA A 58 18.38 4.61 0.10
N LYS A 59 18.12 3.44 -0.47
CA LYS A 59 19.03 2.30 -0.49
C LYS A 59 19.42 2.04 -1.95
N LYS A 60 20.56 1.42 -2.16
CA LYS A 60 21.00 1.03 -3.51
C LYS A 60 19.98 0.06 -4.13
N GLY A 61 19.71 0.23 -5.43
CA GLY A 61 18.87 -0.66 -6.22
C GLY A 61 19.66 -1.84 -6.81
N LEU A 62 19.08 -2.50 -7.82
CA LEU A 62 19.72 -3.63 -8.51
C LEU A 62 20.95 -3.22 -9.34
N THR A 63 21.01 -1.96 -9.78
CA THR A 63 22.11 -1.42 -10.61
C THR A 63 22.85 -0.31 -9.86
N ASP A 64 23.98 0.14 -10.41
CA ASP A 64 24.75 1.23 -9.81
C ASP A 64 23.99 2.57 -9.85
N ASP A 65 23.10 2.74 -10.83
CA ASP A 65 22.35 3.97 -11.10
C ASP A 65 20.85 3.82 -10.77
N SER A 66 20.51 2.90 -9.87
CA SER A 66 19.15 2.72 -9.36
C SER A 66 19.09 2.66 -7.84
N TYR A 67 17.91 2.96 -7.30
CA TYR A 67 17.66 3.17 -5.88
C TYR A 67 16.28 2.63 -5.48
N VAL A 68 16.21 2.06 -4.27
CA VAL A 68 14.94 1.84 -3.57
C VAL A 68 14.75 3.00 -2.61
N VAL A 69 13.73 3.80 -2.87
CA VAL A 69 13.48 5.07 -2.19
C VAL A 69 12.29 4.90 -1.26
N TYR A 70 12.47 5.29 0.01
CA TYR A 70 11.43 5.27 1.03
C TYR A 70 11.10 6.69 1.42
N VAL A 71 9.82 7.05 1.32
CA VAL A 71 9.34 8.41 1.56
C VAL A 71 8.40 8.41 2.74
N VAL A 72 8.80 9.08 3.82
CA VAL A 72 7.90 9.43 4.90
C VAL A 72 7.24 10.75 4.55
N PHE A 73 5.92 10.76 4.51
CA PHE A 73 5.12 11.93 4.17
C PHE A 73 3.82 11.92 4.98
N ASN A 74 3.12 13.04 4.96
CA ASN A 74 1.73 13.10 5.39
C ASN A 74 0.84 13.32 4.17
N TYR A 75 -0.29 12.63 4.08
CA TYR A 75 -1.37 13.06 3.19
C TYR A 75 -2.44 13.80 3.98
N ILE A 76 -3.00 14.83 3.35
CA ILE A 76 -3.95 15.75 3.96
C ILE A 76 -5.32 15.41 3.40
N CYS A 77 -6.21 14.92 4.24
CA CYS A 77 -7.55 14.51 3.84
C CYS A 77 -8.50 15.72 3.84
N THR A 78 -9.37 15.80 2.84
CA THR A 78 -10.33 16.88 2.72
C THR A 78 -11.24 16.93 3.94
N GLY A 79 -11.21 18.05 4.65
CA GLY A 79 -12.04 18.27 5.84
C GLY A 79 -11.55 17.61 7.13
N ILE A 80 -10.35 17.02 7.13
CA ILE A 80 -9.71 16.46 8.33
C ILE A 80 -8.50 17.32 8.71
N GLU A 81 -8.45 17.79 9.95
CA GLU A 81 -7.36 18.66 10.42
C GLU A 81 -6.06 17.89 10.63
N THR A 82 -6.13 16.66 11.12
CA THR A 82 -4.96 15.84 11.42
C THR A 82 -4.40 15.23 10.13
N PRO A 83 -3.16 15.57 9.72
CA PRO A 83 -2.51 14.94 8.57
C PRO A 83 -2.25 13.46 8.86
N VAL A 84 -2.28 12.62 7.83
CA VAL A 84 -2.13 11.18 7.98
C VAL A 84 -0.70 10.74 7.68
N PRO A 85 0.08 10.27 8.66
CA PRO A 85 1.42 9.77 8.44
C PRO A 85 1.40 8.53 7.54
N ALA A 86 2.28 8.52 6.55
CA ALA A 86 2.37 7.44 5.58
C ALA A 86 3.81 7.20 5.12
N LEU A 87 4.02 6.00 4.59
CA LEU A 87 5.26 5.55 4.00
C LEU A 87 4.96 5.08 2.59
N SER A 88 5.67 5.61 1.60
CA SER A 88 5.69 5.03 0.27
C SER A 88 7.06 4.47 -0.02
N GLN A 89 7.08 3.54 -0.97
CA GLN A 89 8.29 3.00 -1.55
C GLN A 89 8.25 3.21 -3.06
N PHE A 90 9.37 3.62 -3.64
CA PHE A 90 9.54 3.74 -5.08
C PHE A 90 10.81 3.03 -5.50
N TYR A 91 10.81 2.48 -6.70
CA TYR A 91 12.03 2.15 -7.41
C TYR A 91 12.38 3.31 -8.35
N VAL A 92 13.58 3.86 -8.21
CA VAL A 92 14.07 4.98 -9.02
C VAL A 92 15.27 4.51 -9.83
N GLU A 93 15.28 4.80 -11.11
CA GLU A 93 16.40 4.47 -12.00
C GLU A 93 16.69 5.61 -12.98
N THR A 94 17.92 5.63 -13.48
CA THR A 94 18.29 6.57 -14.54
C THR A 94 17.64 6.12 -15.85
N GLY A 95 16.72 6.93 -16.37
CA GLY A 95 16.05 6.68 -17.63
C GLY A 95 17.00 6.76 -18.83
N SER A 96 16.51 6.35 -20.00
CA SER A 96 17.31 6.38 -21.25
C SER A 96 17.74 7.79 -21.68
N ASP A 97 17.09 8.82 -21.16
CA ASP A 97 17.41 10.24 -21.35
C ASP A 97 18.47 10.76 -20.38
N GLY A 98 18.96 9.91 -19.47
CA GLY A 98 19.99 10.24 -18.49
C GLY A 98 19.48 10.94 -17.23
N ASN A 99 18.16 11.09 -17.07
CA ASN A 99 17.55 11.69 -15.87
C ASN A 99 17.00 10.59 -14.94
N LEU A 100 17.04 10.83 -13.62
CA LEU A 100 16.35 9.94 -12.67
C LEU A 100 14.83 9.99 -12.85
N LYS A 101 14.21 8.81 -12.86
CA LYS A 101 12.76 8.64 -12.95
C LYS A 101 12.27 7.58 -11.98
N ILE A 102 11.02 7.74 -11.55
CA ILE A 102 10.29 6.67 -10.84
C ILE A 102 9.94 5.60 -11.87
N LYS A 103 10.23 4.34 -11.57
CA LYS A 103 9.84 3.21 -12.40
C LYS A 103 8.42 2.78 -12.03
N GLY A 104 7.45 3.13 -12.87
CA GLY A 104 6.09 2.61 -12.82
C GLY A 104 6.08 1.10 -13.12
N GLY A 105 5.18 0.36 -12.47
CA GLY A 105 5.10 -1.09 -12.59
C GLY A 105 6.33 -1.84 -12.03
N ALA A 106 7.12 -1.21 -11.16
CA ALA A 106 8.28 -1.86 -10.54
C ALA A 106 7.91 -3.13 -9.76
N ASP A 107 6.68 -3.21 -9.22
CA ASP A 107 6.19 -4.39 -8.50
C ASP A 107 5.86 -5.57 -9.43
N ASP A 108 5.60 -5.30 -10.72
CA ASP A 108 5.38 -6.33 -11.74
C ASP A 108 6.70 -6.92 -12.25
N ASP A 109 7.83 -6.23 -12.03
CA ASP A 109 9.17 -6.74 -12.33
C ASP A 109 9.61 -7.71 -11.22
N ALA A 110 9.73 -8.99 -11.58
CA ALA A 110 10.03 -10.05 -10.63
C ALA A 110 11.36 -9.86 -9.90
N ASP A 111 12.39 -9.33 -10.57
CA ASP A 111 13.71 -9.14 -9.98
C ASP A 111 13.70 -7.96 -9.01
N ILE A 112 13.04 -6.86 -9.40
CA ILE A 112 12.88 -5.68 -8.54
C ILE A 112 12.03 -6.02 -7.33
N SER A 113 10.87 -6.65 -7.52
CA SER A 113 9.96 -7.06 -6.46
C SER A 113 10.65 -7.99 -5.45
N ALA A 114 11.40 -9.00 -5.92
CA ALA A 114 12.15 -9.89 -5.05
C ALA A 114 13.25 -9.15 -4.25
N TYR A 115 13.94 -8.21 -4.90
CA TYR A 115 14.97 -7.41 -4.25
C TYR A 115 14.40 -6.46 -3.19
N VAL A 116 13.32 -5.78 -3.52
CA VAL A 116 12.56 -4.91 -2.62
C VAL A 116 12.11 -5.68 -1.37
N LYS A 117 11.49 -6.86 -1.54
CA LYS A 117 11.06 -7.72 -0.41
C LYS A 117 12.23 -8.13 0.50
N LYS A 118 13.40 -8.36 -0.08
CA LYS A 118 14.61 -8.62 0.69
C LYS A 118 15.01 -7.40 1.52
N LEU A 119 15.00 -6.19 0.94
CA LEU A 119 15.30 -4.96 1.67
C LEU A 119 14.29 -4.68 2.77
N GLU A 120 13.02 -5.03 2.56
CA GLU A 120 11.97 -4.89 3.57
C GLU A 120 12.31 -5.67 4.85
N SER A 121 12.95 -6.83 4.75
CA SER A 121 13.39 -7.61 5.91
C SER A 121 14.60 -7.00 6.65
N GLU A 122 15.22 -5.94 6.13
CA GLU A 122 16.35 -5.30 6.80
C GLU A 122 15.89 -4.49 8.02
N LYS A 123 16.70 -4.55 9.08
CA LYS A 123 16.38 -3.95 10.39
C LYS A 123 16.04 -2.47 10.30
N ASP A 124 16.79 -1.71 9.50
CA ASP A 124 16.58 -0.26 9.39
C ASP A 124 15.30 0.10 8.61
N VAL A 125 14.87 -0.76 7.68
CA VAL A 125 13.59 -0.62 6.97
C VAL A 125 12.42 -1.01 7.87
N GLN A 126 12.53 -2.12 8.61
CA GLN A 126 11.53 -2.52 9.60
C GLN A 126 11.34 -1.47 10.71
N GLU A 127 12.43 -0.84 11.17
CA GLU A 127 12.36 0.26 12.13
C GLU A 127 11.62 1.49 11.56
N LEU A 128 11.82 1.80 10.27
CA LEU A 128 11.11 2.90 9.61
C LEU A 128 9.61 2.59 9.45
N ILE A 129 9.26 1.38 8.98
CA ILE A 129 7.88 0.92 8.83
C ILE A 129 7.17 0.96 10.19
N THR A 130 7.80 0.40 11.23
CA THR A 130 7.25 0.40 12.59
C THR A 130 7.03 1.82 13.09
N LYS A 131 8.00 2.71 12.87
CA LYS A 131 7.86 4.11 13.28
C LYS A 131 6.66 4.78 12.62
N VAL A 132 6.52 4.67 11.30
CA VAL A 132 5.41 5.31 10.57
C VAL A 132 4.08 4.69 10.99
N LYS A 133 4.01 3.38 11.20
CA LYS A 133 2.83 2.70 11.72
C LYS A 133 2.43 3.26 13.10
N THR A 134 3.37 3.39 14.03
CA THR A 134 3.08 3.99 15.34
C THR A 134 2.59 5.44 15.23
N ASP A 135 3.19 6.24 14.33
CA ASP A 135 2.75 7.62 14.10
C ASP A 135 1.32 7.66 13.50
N TYR A 136 0.97 6.73 12.61
CA TYR A 136 -0.37 6.57 12.03
C TYR A 136 -1.43 6.12 13.04
N GLU A 137 -1.11 5.15 13.90
CA GLU A 137 -1.98 4.70 15.00
C GLU A 137 -2.23 5.85 15.98
N ALA A 138 -1.18 6.57 16.36
CA ALA A 138 -1.29 7.72 17.26
C ALA A 138 -2.14 8.86 16.66
N ALA A 139 -2.04 9.10 15.35
CA ALA A 139 -2.87 10.11 14.67
C ALA A 139 -4.37 9.76 14.77
N GLN A 140 -4.75 8.51 14.50
CA GLN A 140 -6.13 8.04 14.63
C GLN A 140 -6.63 8.05 16.07
N GLU A 141 -5.81 7.64 17.04
CA GLU A 141 -6.18 7.70 18.46
C GLU A 141 -6.42 9.14 18.93
N SER A 142 -5.68 10.09 18.38
CA SER A 142 -5.78 11.51 18.73
C SER A 142 -6.94 12.24 18.05
N ASP A 143 -7.43 11.72 16.91
CA ASP A 143 -8.46 12.35 16.09
C ASP A 143 -9.53 11.31 15.65
N PRO A 144 -10.65 11.22 16.38
CA PRO A 144 -11.74 10.32 16.03
C PRO A 144 -12.35 10.59 14.65
N SER A 145 -12.36 11.85 14.18
CA SER A 145 -12.88 12.19 12.85
C SER A 145 -11.96 11.67 11.75
N LEU A 146 -10.65 11.70 11.99
CA LEU A 146 -9.70 11.01 11.11
C LEU A 146 -9.93 9.51 11.11
N ALA A 147 -10.11 8.88 12.28
CA ALA A 147 -10.36 7.44 12.37
C ALA A 147 -11.64 7.03 11.62
N GLU A 148 -12.75 7.75 11.82
CA GLU A 148 -14.01 7.54 11.09
C GLU A 148 -13.84 7.75 9.58
N PHE A 149 -13.11 8.79 9.17
CA PHE A 149 -12.83 9.07 7.76
C PHE A 149 -12.02 7.94 7.11
N LEU A 150 -10.95 7.48 7.76
CA LEU A 150 -10.12 6.37 7.27
C LEU A 150 -10.89 5.04 7.25
N GLN A 151 -11.75 4.81 8.24
CA GLN A 151 -12.67 3.67 8.22
C GLN A 151 -13.64 3.75 7.04
N GLY A 152 -14.16 4.94 6.72
CA GLY A 152 -15.03 5.15 5.56
C GLY A 152 -14.33 4.97 4.21
N LEU A 153 -13.03 5.28 4.12
CA LEU A 153 -12.21 4.86 2.98
C LEU A 153 -11.96 3.34 2.99
N GLY A 154 -11.96 2.74 4.18
CA GLY A 154 -11.67 1.35 4.50
C GLY A 154 -12.83 0.36 4.43
N GLU A 155 -14.10 0.78 4.35
CA GLU A 155 -15.20 -0.11 3.93
C GLU A 155 -15.08 -0.51 2.43
N ASP A 156 -14.17 0.14 1.70
CA ASP A 156 -13.67 -0.27 0.37
C ASP A 156 -12.15 -0.61 0.35
N ALA A 157 -11.42 -0.52 1.47
CA ALA A 157 -9.94 -0.66 1.50
C ALA A 157 -9.29 -1.28 2.76
N SER A 158 -10.06 -1.75 3.76
CA SER A 158 -9.54 -2.46 4.96
C SER A 158 -9.16 -3.92 4.70
N ALA A 159 -9.02 -4.29 3.43
CA ALA A 159 -8.50 -5.57 2.98
C ALA A 159 -6.96 -5.61 2.92
N SER A 160 -6.26 -4.47 2.91
CA SER A 160 -4.86 -4.46 2.40
C SER A 160 -3.74 -4.61 3.43
N ALA A 161 -4.01 -4.79 4.72
CA ALA A 161 -2.92 -5.03 5.68
C ALA A 161 -2.43 -6.50 5.69
N ASP A 162 -3.09 -7.39 4.95
CA ASP A 162 -2.77 -8.82 4.89
C ASP A 162 -3.33 -9.52 3.63
N ALA A 163 -3.79 -8.74 2.64
CA ALA A 163 -4.25 -9.29 1.37
C ALA A 163 -3.07 -9.87 0.57
N GLY A 164 -3.21 -11.10 0.10
CA GLY A 164 -2.19 -11.84 -0.63
C GLY A 164 -1.45 -12.91 0.19
N THR A 165 -1.72 -13.00 1.50
CA THR A 165 -1.24 -14.13 2.32
C THR A 165 -2.02 -15.40 1.96
N MET A 166 -1.32 -16.45 1.52
CA MET A 166 -1.92 -17.78 1.36
C MET A 166 -2.07 -18.43 2.73
N LEU A 167 -3.28 -18.88 3.06
CA LEU A 167 -3.62 -19.57 4.29
C LEU A 167 -4.09 -20.99 3.98
N THR A 168 -3.82 -21.92 4.88
CA THR A 168 -4.26 -23.31 4.75
C THR A 168 -5.47 -23.56 5.64
N VAL A 169 -6.53 -24.12 5.05
CA VAL A 169 -7.71 -24.58 5.79
C VAL A 169 -7.33 -25.76 6.67
N THR A 170 -7.46 -25.62 7.99
CA THR A 170 -7.02 -26.66 8.96
C THR A 170 -8.04 -27.79 9.13
N GLU A 171 -9.33 -27.48 8.95
CA GLU A 171 -10.45 -28.43 8.98
C GLU A 171 -11.58 -27.98 8.05
N ASP A 172 -12.47 -28.91 7.68
CA ASP A 172 -13.60 -28.60 6.79
C ASP A 172 -14.44 -27.43 7.33
N CYS A 173 -14.57 -26.36 6.55
CA CYS A 173 -15.16 -25.11 7.00
C CYS A 173 -16.25 -24.58 6.05
N ASN A 174 -17.16 -23.79 6.60
CA ASN A 174 -18.20 -23.12 5.82
C ASN A 174 -17.70 -21.76 5.34
N VAL A 175 -18.04 -21.42 4.10
CA VAL A 175 -17.88 -20.07 3.54
C VAL A 175 -19.22 -19.35 3.64
N ARG A 176 -19.21 -18.15 4.22
CA ARG A 176 -20.41 -17.33 4.43
C ARG A 176 -20.44 -16.08 3.57
N ALA A 177 -21.64 -15.56 3.33
CA ALA A 177 -21.84 -14.33 2.54
C ALA A 177 -21.49 -13.04 3.29
N SER A 178 -21.39 -13.09 4.63
CA SER A 178 -21.04 -11.96 5.50
C SER A 178 -20.13 -12.42 6.64
N ALA A 179 -19.39 -11.49 7.25
CA ALA A 179 -18.52 -11.69 8.41
C ALA A 179 -19.32 -11.93 9.72
N ASP A 180 -20.25 -12.89 9.70
CA ASP A 180 -21.12 -13.21 10.82
C ASP A 180 -21.34 -14.73 10.94
N SER A 181 -21.31 -15.24 12.16
CA SER A 181 -21.61 -16.62 12.50
C SER A 181 -23.04 -17.05 12.15
N GLU A 182 -23.97 -16.09 12.04
CA GLU A 182 -25.35 -16.30 11.61
C GLU A 182 -25.57 -16.00 10.11
N GLY A 183 -24.53 -15.57 9.38
CA GLY A 183 -24.59 -15.23 7.96
C GLY A 183 -24.93 -16.42 7.07
N GLU A 184 -25.52 -16.16 5.90
CA GLU A 184 -25.87 -17.20 4.92
C GLU A 184 -24.65 -18.02 4.49
N VAL A 185 -24.77 -19.35 4.51
CA VAL A 185 -23.71 -20.25 4.02
C VAL A 185 -23.83 -20.39 2.51
N ILE A 186 -22.81 -19.92 1.80
CA ILE A 186 -22.74 -19.93 0.33
C ILE A 186 -21.89 -21.08 -0.20
N GLY A 187 -21.14 -21.76 0.67
CA GLY A 187 -20.25 -22.86 0.27
C GLY A 187 -19.40 -23.39 1.41
N GLY A 188 -18.31 -24.08 1.07
CA GLY A 188 -17.36 -24.61 2.04
C GLY A 188 -16.04 -25.03 1.41
N PHE A 189 -14.98 -25.07 2.22
CA PHE A 189 -13.69 -25.61 1.85
C PHE A 189 -13.38 -26.88 2.63
N SER A 190 -12.63 -27.78 2.00
CA SER A 190 -12.10 -28.96 2.67
C SER A 190 -10.76 -28.67 3.33
N ALA A 191 -10.43 -29.41 4.39
CA ALA A 191 -9.12 -29.35 5.04
C ALA A 191 -7.97 -29.52 4.01
N GLY A 192 -6.93 -28.70 4.15
CA GLY A 192 -5.78 -28.64 3.25
C GLY A 192 -5.98 -27.78 2.00
N THR A 193 -7.15 -27.14 1.82
CA THR A 193 -7.35 -26.15 0.75
C THR A 193 -6.54 -24.90 1.06
N GLU A 194 -5.76 -24.43 0.09
CA GLU A 194 -5.08 -23.13 0.18
C GLU A 194 -6.03 -22.03 -0.29
N VAL A 195 -6.17 -20.98 0.50
CA VAL A 195 -7.01 -19.82 0.21
C VAL A 195 -6.19 -18.55 0.33
N GLU A 196 -6.38 -17.63 -0.60
CA GLU A 196 -5.73 -16.32 -0.53
C GLU A 196 -6.56 -15.41 0.37
N LYS A 197 -5.95 -14.88 1.44
CA LYS A 197 -6.56 -13.83 2.25
C LYS A 197 -6.74 -12.60 1.37
N LYS A 198 -7.98 -12.16 1.19
CA LYS A 198 -8.34 -10.93 0.49
C LYS A 198 -8.56 -9.76 1.45
N GLY A 199 -8.79 -10.05 2.72
CA GLY A 199 -9.06 -9.06 3.76
C GLY A 199 -9.45 -9.71 5.08
N GLN A 200 -9.76 -8.90 6.08
CA GLN A 200 -10.22 -9.39 7.38
C GLN A 200 -11.21 -8.41 8.01
N GLU A 201 -12.31 -8.96 8.53
CA GLU A 201 -13.33 -8.24 9.29
C GLU A 201 -13.54 -8.95 10.62
N GLY A 202 -12.99 -8.40 11.71
CA GLY A 202 -12.99 -9.05 13.02
C GLY A 202 -12.29 -10.42 12.97
N ASP A 203 -13.01 -11.48 13.36
CA ASP A 203 -12.53 -12.86 13.32
C ASP A 203 -12.82 -13.56 11.97
N TRP A 204 -13.19 -12.83 10.93
CA TRP A 204 -13.51 -13.39 9.62
C TRP A 204 -12.48 -12.99 8.58
N ILE A 205 -11.96 -13.98 7.87
CA ILE A 205 -11.06 -13.82 6.74
C ILE A 205 -11.89 -13.77 5.47
N GLN A 206 -11.68 -12.71 4.69
CA GLN A 206 -12.30 -12.55 3.39
C GLN A 206 -11.51 -13.36 2.34
N VAL A 207 -12.23 -14.07 1.48
CA VAL A 207 -11.68 -14.94 0.43
C VAL A 207 -12.48 -14.76 -0.87
N ASP A 208 -11.89 -15.16 -2.00
CA ASP A 208 -12.66 -15.38 -3.24
C ASP A 208 -13.26 -16.79 -3.22
N TYR A 209 -14.57 -16.90 -3.45
CA TYR A 209 -15.28 -18.16 -3.56
C TYR A 209 -16.18 -18.10 -4.79
N ASP A 210 -15.88 -18.91 -5.82
CA ASP A 210 -16.62 -18.92 -7.10
C ASP A 210 -16.80 -17.52 -7.74
N GLY A 211 -15.80 -16.62 -7.58
CA GLY A 211 -15.83 -15.27 -8.13
C GLY A 211 -16.70 -14.26 -7.36
N GLN A 212 -17.17 -14.63 -6.17
CA GLN A 212 -17.82 -13.73 -5.22
C GLN A 212 -17.03 -13.69 -3.91
N THR A 213 -17.20 -12.60 -3.15
CA THR A 213 -16.60 -12.47 -1.83
C THR A 213 -17.26 -13.42 -0.84
N GLY A 214 -16.45 -14.21 -0.15
CA GLY A 214 -16.87 -15.08 0.95
C GLY A 214 -16.06 -14.84 2.22
N TYR A 215 -16.58 -15.31 3.35
CA TYR A 215 -15.99 -15.13 4.67
C TYR A 215 -15.80 -16.48 5.37
N VAL A 216 -14.59 -16.73 5.89
CA VAL A 216 -14.22 -17.93 6.66
C VAL A 216 -13.71 -17.50 8.03
N TYR A 217 -14.10 -18.21 9.09
CA TYR A 217 -13.65 -17.89 10.44
C TYR A 217 -12.13 -18.12 10.58
N SER A 218 -11.42 -17.12 11.11
CA SER A 218 -9.96 -17.07 11.17
C SER A 218 -9.34 -18.25 11.93
N GLY A 219 -10.03 -18.77 12.96
CA GLY A 219 -9.55 -19.92 13.73
C GLY A 219 -9.49 -21.24 12.95
N LEU A 220 -9.95 -21.27 11.69
CA LEU A 220 -9.93 -22.43 10.79
C LEU A 220 -8.86 -22.31 9.69
N LEU A 221 -8.00 -21.30 9.79
CA LEU A 221 -6.98 -20.95 8.80
C LEU A 221 -5.62 -20.74 9.50
N GLU A 222 -4.54 -21.27 8.91
CA GLU A 222 -3.15 -21.09 9.37
C GLU A 222 -2.17 -20.67 8.28
#